data_AF-J9CJ32-F1
#
_entry.id   AF-J9CJ32-F1
#
_cell.length_a   1.000
_cell.length_b   1.000
_cell.length_c   1.000
_cell.angle_alpha   90.00
_cell.angle_beta   90.00
_cell.angle_gamma   90.00
#
_symmetry.space_group_name_H-M   'P 1'
#
loop_
_entity.id
_entity.type
_entity.pdbx_description
1 polymer ?
#
loop_
_entity_poly.entity_id
_entity_poly.type
_entity_poly.pdbx_seq_one_letter_code
_entity_poly.pdbx_strand_id
1 'polypeptide(L)'
;MERAKRWYFTADTNAKGYTYIQAYQTKWDPVAKTTKRSAKRYVGRLFDDGHVAPSKAFLESFPQYAGKTVFFGPDKTLVDEQTYRQAFPESPGPKPDPEEHPSKDETLNVGLTWAAETIAEESKVLESLVEVFGKEMARDLLHLAIYKLDTGSSMAAFEDWCSGVYLKNSKLLTDQRISEILAKVSVQDFEKFFLNRHKAKLQEDRKLSYALDNTSISTYSETIEDAEFGYAKT
;
A
#
# COMPACT_ATOMS: atom_id res chain seq x y z
N MET A 1 29.82 0.27 48.42
CA MET A 1 29.42 0.71 47.07
C MET A 1 27.92 0.54 46.95
N GLU A 2 27.13 1.62 46.99
CA GLU A 2 25.70 1.54 46.71
C GLU A 2 25.51 1.07 45.26
N ARG A 3 24.91 -0.11 45.08
CA ARG A 3 24.42 -0.53 43.75
C ARG A 3 23.41 0.52 43.31
N ALA A 4 23.66 1.16 42.15
CA ALA A 4 22.68 2.02 41.51
C ALA A 4 21.31 1.30 41.48
N LYS A 5 20.27 1.97 41.97
CA LYS A 5 18.95 1.35 42.18
C LYS A 5 18.31 0.98 40.83
N ARG A 6 18.57 -0.23 40.36
CA ARG A 6 18.09 -0.75 39.08
C ARG A 6 16.56 -0.88 39.11
N TRP A 7 15.91 -0.31 38.10
CA TRP A 7 14.48 -0.47 37.86
C TRP A 7 14.25 -1.61 36.86
N TYR A 8 13.18 -2.36 37.08
CA TYR A 8 12.71 -3.44 36.22
C TYR A 8 11.33 -3.08 35.69
N PHE A 9 10.96 -3.60 34.51
CA PHE A 9 9.65 -3.37 33.92
C PHE A 9 8.83 -4.65 33.84
N THR A 10 7.53 -4.52 33.90
CA THR A 10 6.58 -5.61 33.70
C THR A 10 5.32 -5.09 33.01
N ALA A 11 4.72 -5.94 32.19
CA ALA A 11 3.39 -5.72 31.64
C ALA A 11 2.34 -6.33 32.58
N ASP A 12 1.18 -5.68 32.67
CA ASP A 12 0.03 -6.09 33.45
C ASP A 12 -1.24 -5.77 32.64
N THR A 13 -2.06 -6.78 32.36
CA THR A 13 -3.27 -6.65 31.53
C THR A 13 -4.49 -6.62 32.44
N ASN A 14 -5.30 -5.58 32.30
CA ASN A 14 -6.50 -5.45 33.11
C ASN A 14 -7.66 -6.33 32.58
N ALA A 15 -8.74 -6.43 33.36
CA ALA A 15 -9.93 -7.19 32.98
C ALA A 15 -10.64 -6.68 31.70
N LYS A 16 -10.31 -5.47 31.23
CA LYS A 16 -10.85 -4.87 29.99
C LYS A 16 -9.93 -5.11 28.77
N GLY A 17 -8.86 -5.89 28.92
CA GLY A 17 -7.92 -6.22 27.85
C GLY A 17 -6.83 -5.18 27.60
N TYR A 18 -6.77 -4.08 28.36
CA TYR A 18 -5.71 -3.08 28.21
C TYR A 18 -4.46 -3.50 28.97
N THR A 19 -3.32 -3.46 28.28
CA THR A 19 -2.01 -3.79 28.85
C THR A 19 -1.27 -2.51 29.26
N TYR A 20 -0.68 -2.55 30.45
CA TYR A 20 0.04 -1.43 31.04
C TYR A 20 1.44 -1.83 31.49
N ILE A 21 2.40 -0.94 31.29
CA ILE A 21 3.77 -1.14 31.75
C ILE A 21 3.96 -0.49 33.13
N GLN A 22 4.57 -1.24 34.03
CA GLN A 22 4.90 -0.81 35.39
C GLN A 22 6.40 -0.97 35.60
N ALA A 23 7.04 0.06 36.16
CA ALA A 23 8.41 0.00 36.63
C ALA A 23 8.41 -0.35 38.12
N TYR A 24 9.27 -1.26 38.55
CA TYR A 24 9.39 -1.65 39.95
C TYR A 24 10.84 -1.85 40.36
N GLN A 25 11.06 -1.72 41.66
CA GLN A 25 12.32 -2.08 42.32
C GLN A 25 12.07 -3.23 43.27
N THR A 26 13.12 -3.98 43.55
CA THR A 26 13.09 -5.06 44.53
C THR A 26 14.17 -4.87 45.58
N LYS A 27 13.91 -5.40 46.77
CA LYS A 27 14.86 -5.47 47.88
C LYS A 27 14.78 -6.86 48.50
N TRP A 28 15.93 -7.39 48.86
CA TRP A 28 16.01 -8.64 49.62
C TRP A 28 15.45 -8.45 51.03
N ASP A 29 14.52 -9.31 51.43
CA ASP A 29 14.02 -9.42 52.79
C ASP A 29 14.78 -10.55 53.50
N PRO A 30 15.66 -10.24 54.47
CA PRO A 30 16.50 -11.24 55.12
C PRO A 30 15.71 -12.15 56.07
N VAL A 31 14.54 -11.70 56.56
CA VAL A 31 13.70 -12.47 57.49
C VAL A 31 12.87 -13.48 56.73
N ALA A 32 12.19 -13.03 55.68
CA ALA A 32 11.40 -13.91 54.82
C ALA A 32 12.24 -14.71 53.82
N LYS A 33 13.57 -14.47 53.75
CA LYS A 33 14.51 -15.04 52.78
C LYS A 33 14.00 -14.96 51.32
N THR A 34 13.33 -13.87 50.98
CA THR A 34 12.71 -13.66 49.66
C THR A 34 12.94 -12.24 49.18
N THR A 35 12.90 -12.05 47.86
CA THR A 35 12.96 -10.72 47.24
C THR A 35 11.56 -10.12 47.19
N LYS A 36 11.36 -8.94 47.80
CA LYS A 36 10.07 -8.22 47.80
C LYS A 36 10.15 -6.94 46.97
N ARG A 37 9.04 -6.55 46.35
CA ARG A 37 8.93 -5.27 45.64
C ARG A 37 9.02 -4.13 46.66
N SER A 38 9.96 -3.22 46.47
CA SER A 38 10.23 -2.09 47.37
C SER A 38 9.68 -0.76 46.85
N ALA A 39 9.53 -0.62 45.53
CA ALA A 39 8.92 0.54 44.89
C ALA A 39 8.20 0.13 43.60
N LYS A 40 7.17 0.90 43.24
CA LYS A 40 6.40 0.74 42.00
C LYS A 40 6.09 2.12 41.41
N ARG A 41 6.22 2.25 40.10
CA ARG A 41 5.86 3.43 39.31
C ARG A 41 5.09 2.97 38.08
N TYR A 42 4.01 3.67 37.76
CA TYR A 42 3.26 3.42 36.54
C TYR A 42 4.00 4.07 35.38
N VAL A 43 4.34 3.31 34.34
CA VAL A 43 5.02 3.84 33.15
C VAL A 43 3.96 4.41 32.23
N GLY A 44 3.05 3.59 31.73
CA GLY A 44 2.13 3.97 30.67
C GLY A 44 1.35 2.80 30.08
N ARG A 45 0.46 3.10 29.13
CA ARG A 45 -0.26 2.07 28.36
C ARG A 45 0.65 1.51 27.27
N LEU A 46 0.63 0.18 27.11
CA LEU A 46 1.20 -0.52 25.95
C LEU A 46 0.13 -0.59 24.85
N PHE A 47 0.50 -0.19 23.64
CA PHE A 47 -0.36 -0.27 22.46
C PHE A 47 -0.03 -1.51 21.62
N ASP A 48 -0.94 -1.85 20.71
CA ASP A 48 -0.86 -3.08 19.90
C ASP A 48 0.31 -3.05 18.91
N ASP A 49 0.77 -1.85 18.56
CA ASP A 49 1.97 -1.58 17.76
C ASP A 49 3.27 -1.57 18.62
N GLY A 50 3.21 -1.98 19.88
CA GLY A 50 4.37 -2.17 20.76
C GLY A 50 4.93 -0.90 21.41
N HIS A 51 4.42 0.30 21.06
CA HIS A 51 4.85 1.52 21.72
C HIS A 51 4.19 1.69 23.10
N VAL A 52 4.87 2.41 23.99
CA VAL A 52 4.39 2.75 25.33
C VAL A 52 4.28 4.25 25.41
N ALA A 53 3.11 4.78 25.78
CA ALA A 53 2.93 6.20 26.05
C ALA A 53 3.26 6.51 27.52
N PRO A 54 4.44 7.07 27.85
CA PRO A 54 4.83 7.27 29.24
C PRO A 54 4.00 8.39 29.87
N SER A 55 3.51 8.15 31.07
CA SER A 55 2.74 9.12 31.84
C SER A 55 3.61 10.28 32.31
N LYS A 56 3.01 11.46 32.47
CA LYS A 56 3.71 12.66 32.95
C LYS A 56 4.46 12.42 34.27
N ALA A 57 3.83 11.75 35.23
CA ALA A 57 4.43 11.42 36.52
C ALA A 57 5.63 10.46 36.42
N PHE A 58 5.65 9.58 35.41
CA PHE A 58 6.81 8.75 35.12
C PHE A 58 7.96 9.58 34.56
N LEU A 59 7.67 10.45 33.59
CA LEU A 59 8.69 11.29 32.95
C LEU A 59 9.37 12.26 33.92
N GLU A 60 8.67 12.73 34.95
CA GLU A 60 9.26 13.53 36.04
C GLU A 60 10.35 12.77 36.81
N SER A 61 10.17 11.46 37.01
CA SER A 61 11.15 10.60 37.69
C SER A 61 12.19 9.99 36.74
N PHE A 62 11.90 9.94 35.44
CA PHE A 62 12.73 9.35 34.39
C PHE A 62 12.80 10.26 33.16
N PRO A 63 13.47 11.43 33.27
CA PRO A 63 13.51 12.43 32.21
C PRO A 63 14.22 11.93 30.94
N GLN A 64 15.01 10.86 31.01
CA GLN A 64 15.69 10.27 29.85
C GLN A 64 14.74 9.74 28.76
N TYR A 65 13.48 9.50 29.11
CA TYR A 65 12.41 9.06 28.20
C TYR A 65 11.51 10.21 27.74
N ALA A 66 11.72 11.43 28.23
CA ALA A 66 10.91 12.58 27.83
C ALA A 66 11.19 12.97 26.37
N GLY A 67 10.12 13.21 25.59
CA GLY A 67 10.23 13.59 24.18
C GLY A 67 10.70 12.47 23.24
N LYS A 68 10.76 11.22 23.72
CA LYS A 68 11.13 10.05 22.91
C LYS A 68 9.97 9.07 22.80
N THR A 69 9.78 8.51 21.61
CA THR A 69 8.93 7.33 21.42
C THR A 69 9.66 6.12 21.99
N VAL A 70 9.04 5.42 22.92
CA VAL A 70 9.63 4.26 23.60
C VAL A 70 8.79 3.01 23.34
N PHE A 71 9.46 1.89 23.19
CA PHE A 71 8.86 0.60 22.88
C PHE A 71 9.20 -0.41 23.97
N PHE A 72 8.31 -1.39 24.18
CA PHE A 72 8.54 -2.45 25.16
C PHE A 72 9.25 -3.64 24.51
N GLY A 73 10.56 -3.75 24.74
CA GLY A 73 11.43 -4.78 24.14
C GLY A 73 11.22 -6.18 24.73
N PRO A 74 11.79 -7.22 24.09
CA PRO A 74 11.60 -8.62 24.47
C PRO A 74 12.16 -8.93 25.87
N ASP A 75 13.23 -8.23 26.27
CA ASP A 75 13.89 -8.38 27.57
C ASP A 75 13.21 -7.63 28.72
N LYS A 76 11.96 -7.19 28.52
CA LYS A 76 11.18 -6.39 29.48
C LYS A 76 11.90 -5.08 29.83
N THR A 77 12.38 -4.39 28.81
CA THR A 77 13.05 -3.09 28.89
C THR A 77 12.35 -2.09 27.98
N LEU A 78 12.49 -0.79 28.30
CA LEU A 78 12.08 0.27 27.40
C LEU A 78 13.25 0.60 26.49
N VAL A 79 13.03 0.46 25.18
CA VAL A 79 14.02 0.66 24.12
C VAL A 79 13.53 1.71 23.12
N ASP A 80 14.44 2.24 22.32
CA ASP A 80 14.10 3.06 21.16
C ASP A 80 13.53 2.22 20.01
N GLU A 81 12.95 2.90 19.02
CA GLU A 81 12.33 2.24 17.86
C GLU A 81 13.32 1.38 17.07
N GLN A 82 14.55 1.85 16.86
CA GLN A 82 15.52 1.13 16.03
C GLN A 82 15.88 -0.22 16.68
N THR A 83 16.13 -0.20 17.99
CA THR A 83 16.40 -1.42 18.77
C THR A 83 15.18 -2.35 18.80
N TYR A 84 13.97 -1.81 18.90
CA TYR A 84 12.73 -2.60 18.86
C TYR A 84 12.54 -3.31 17.51
N ARG A 85 12.73 -2.59 16.40
CA ARG A 85 12.56 -3.13 15.03
C ARG A 85 13.58 -4.21 14.68
N GLN A 86 14.78 -4.15 15.25
CA GLN A 86 15.76 -5.24 15.09
C GLN A 86 15.30 -6.55 15.76
N ALA A 87 14.60 -6.45 16.89
CA ALA A 87 14.07 -7.61 17.60
C ALA A 87 12.70 -8.08 17.09
N PHE A 88 11.91 -7.15 16.53
CA PHE A 88 10.58 -7.39 15.97
C PHE A 88 10.50 -6.80 14.55
N PRO A 89 10.96 -7.54 13.53
CA PRO A 89 11.00 -7.06 12.15
C PRO A 89 9.61 -6.95 11.49
N GLU A 90 8.61 -7.68 11.99
CA GLU A 90 7.22 -7.52 11.52
C GLU A 90 6.58 -6.25 12.10
N SER A 91 5.81 -5.52 11.29
CA SER A 91 5.04 -4.36 11.74
C SER A 91 3.92 -4.80 12.69
N PRO A 92 3.88 -4.26 13.93
CA PRO A 92 2.84 -4.61 14.89
C PRO A 92 1.54 -3.83 14.64
N GLY A 93 0.40 -4.47 14.95
CA GLY A 93 -0.96 -4.04 14.59
C GLY A 93 -1.77 -5.22 14.03
N PRO A 94 -3.10 -5.09 13.82
CA PRO A 94 -3.84 -6.06 13.04
C PRO A 94 -3.13 -6.21 11.70
N LYS A 95 -2.67 -7.42 11.38
CA LYS A 95 -2.37 -7.72 9.98
C LYS A 95 -3.65 -7.39 9.21
N PRO A 96 -3.61 -6.68 8.08
CA PRO A 96 -4.70 -6.77 7.14
C PRO A 96 -5.01 -8.26 7.03
N ASP A 97 -6.29 -8.66 7.06
CA ASP A 97 -6.61 -10.01 6.58
C ASP A 97 -5.81 -10.19 5.28
N PRO A 98 -5.08 -11.31 5.09
CA PRO A 98 -4.49 -11.53 3.79
C PRO A 98 -5.64 -11.35 2.83
N GLU A 99 -5.63 -10.24 2.06
CA GLU A 99 -6.57 -10.08 0.96
C GLU A 99 -6.41 -11.40 0.22
N GLU A 100 -7.48 -12.20 0.20
CA GLU A 100 -7.48 -13.49 -0.49
C GLU A 100 -7.39 -13.15 -1.97
N HIS A 101 -6.20 -12.76 -2.42
CA HIS A 101 -5.92 -12.40 -3.78
C HIS A 101 -6.25 -13.64 -4.60
N PRO A 102 -7.11 -13.53 -5.60
CA PRO A 102 -7.57 -14.68 -6.35
C PRO A 102 -6.37 -15.35 -7.00
N SER A 103 -6.17 -16.63 -6.71
CA SER A 103 -5.23 -17.45 -7.47
C SER A 103 -5.77 -17.65 -8.89
N LYS A 104 -4.88 -17.87 -9.88
CA LYS A 104 -5.30 -18.26 -11.23
C LYS A 104 -6.25 -19.47 -11.17
N ASP A 105 -7.33 -19.39 -11.93
CA ASP A 105 -8.31 -20.47 -12.04
C ASP A 105 -7.69 -21.69 -12.76
N GLU A 106 -8.18 -22.90 -12.47
CA GLU A 106 -7.74 -24.11 -13.16
C GLU A 106 -8.09 -24.10 -14.66
N THR A 107 -9.17 -23.41 -15.03
CA THR A 107 -9.62 -23.25 -16.42
C THR A 107 -9.65 -21.78 -16.78
N LEU A 108 -8.99 -21.42 -17.89
CA LEU A 108 -8.87 -20.04 -18.35
C LEU A 108 -9.69 -19.79 -19.61
N ASN A 109 -10.38 -18.66 -19.65
CA ASN A 109 -10.99 -18.13 -20.86
C ASN A 109 -9.93 -17.47 -21.75
N VAL A 110 -9.87 -17.87 -23.03
CA VAL A 110 -8.79 -17.46 -23.94
C VAL A 110 -9.31 -16.64 -25.14
N GLY A 111 -10.59 -16.74 -25.49
CA GLY A 111 -11.12 -16.25 -26.78
C GLY A 111 -10.85 -14.77 -27.05
N LEU A 112 -11.52 -13.89 -26.29
CA LEU A 112 -11.39 -12.44 -26.50
C LEU A 112 -9.99 -11.94 -26.15
N THR A 113 -9.41 -12.40 -25.04
CA THR A 113 -8.12 -11.92 -24.57
C THR A 113 -7.00 -12.25 -25.56
N TRP A 114 -6.94 -13.47 -26.09
CA TRP A 114 -5.95 -13.85 -27.11
C TRP A 114 -6.13 -13.07 -28.42
N ALA A 115 -7.38 -12.85 -28.86
CA ALA A 115 -7.64 -12.07 -30.05
C ALA A 115 -7.19 -10.61 -29.88
N ALA A 116 -7.52 -10.00 -28.75
CA ALA A 116 -7.13 -8.62 -28.43
C ALA A 116 -5.60 -8.47 -28.30
N GLU A 117 -4.93 -9.44 -27.68
CA GLU A 117 -3.47 -9.51 -27.60
C GLU A 117 -2.83 -9.56 -28.99
N THR A 118 -3.34 -10.44 -29.84
CA THR A 118 -2.81 -10.63 -31.20
C THR A 118 -3.00 -9.37 -32.03
N ILE A 119 -4.18 -8.75 -31.97
CA ILE A 119 -4.46 -7.47 -32.64
C ILE A 119 -3.53 -6.37 -32.10
N ALA A 120 -3.30 -6.30 -30.79
CA ALA A 120 -2.40 -5.30 -30.21
C ALA A 120 -0.95 -5.47 -30.65
N GLU A 121 -0.49 -6.72 -30.85
CA GLU A 121 0.83 -7.03 -31.40
C GLU A 121 0.90 -6.67 -32.90
N GLU A 122 -0.04 -7.15 -33.72
CA GLU A 122 -0.06 -6.91 -35.17
C GLU A 122 -0.23 -5.43 -35.53
N SER A 123 -1.03 -4.70 -34.76
CA SER A 123 -1.24 -3.25 -34.94
C SER A 123 -0.18 -2.38 -34.24
N LYS A 124 0.87 -3.00 -33.70
CA LYS A 124 2.00 -2.36 -33.00
C LYS A 124 1.58 -1.47 -31.82
N VAL A 125 0.40 -1.72 -31.24
CA VAL A 125 -0.08 -1.01 -30.05
C VAL A 125 0.85 -1.28 -28.88
N LEU A 126 1.20 -2.55 -28.66
CA LEU A 126 2.10 -2.93 -27.57
C LEU A 126 3.48 -2.28 -27.74
N GLU A 127 4.04 -2.29 -28.95
CA GLU A 127 5.32 -1.65 -29.23
C GLU A 127 5.29 -0.14 -28.93
N SER A 128 4.25 0.56 -29.38
CA SER A 128 4.07 1.99 -29.08
C SER A 128 3.91 2.26 -27.58
N LEU A 129 3.22 1.39 -26.84
CA LEU A 129 3.13 1.50 -25.38
C LEU A 129 4.52 1.30 -24.74
N VAL A 130 5.31 0.34 -25.21
CA VAL A 130 6.66 0.06 -24.69
C VAL A 130 7.60 1.25 -24.91
N GLU A 131 7.52 1.94 -26.04
CA GLU A 131 8.34 3.13 -26.33
C GLU A 131 8.10 4.29 -25.35
N VAL A 132 6.87 4.40 -24.82
CA VAL A 132 6.47 5.49 -23.94
C VAL A 132 6.63 5.11 -22.47
N PHE A 133 6.11 3.94 -22.08
CA PHE A 133 5.97 3.53 -20.68
C PHE A 133 6.98 2.48 -20.22
N GLY A 134 7.80 1.95 -21.14
CA GLY A 134 8.69 0.82 -20.86
C GLY A 134 7.95 -0.52 -20.79
N LYS A 135 8.70 -1.62 -20.80
CA LYS A 135 8.17 -2.98 -21.03
C LYS A 135 7.12 -3.42 -20.02
N GLU A 136 7.37 -3.22 -18.72
CA GLU A 136 6.47 -3.71 -17.68
C GLU A 136 5.16 -2.92 -17.65
N MET A 137 5.23 -1.61 -17.55
CA MET A 137 4.04 -0.75 -17.46
C MET A 137 3.22 -0.78 -18.75
N ALA A 138 3.84 -0.89 -19.92
CA ALA A 138 3.15 -1.07 -21.19
C ALA A 138 2.28 -2.34 -21.21
N ARG A 139 2.78 -3.43 -20.62
CA ARG A 139 2.05 -4.70 -20.55
C ARG A 139 0.86 -4.60 -19.60
N ASP A 140 1.07 -4.00 -18.44
CA ASP A 140 0.00 -3.75 -17.47
C ASP A 140 -1.10 -2.86 -18.07
N LEU A 141 -0.73 -1.77 -18.75
CA LEU A 141 -1.67 -0.87 -19.44
C LEU A 141 -2.43 -1.57 -20.57
N LEU A 142 -1.77 -2.44 -21.35
CA LEU A 142 -2.43 -3.23 -22.38
C LEU A 142 -3.48 -4.18 -21.76
N HIS A 143 -3.14 -4.88 -20.68
CA HIS A 143 -4.08 -5.79 -20.02
C HIS A 143 -5.27 -5.02 -19.43
N LEU A 144 -5.06 -3.85 -18.84
CA LEU A 144 -6.15 -2.97 -18.37
C LEU A 144 -7.05 -2.51 -19.52
N ALA A 145 -6.49 -2.22 -20.69
CA ALA A 145 -7.27 -1.87 -21.88
C ALA A 145 -8.11 -3.06 -22.39
N ILE A 146 -7.54 -4.27 -22.41
CA ILE A 146 -8.26 -5.50 -22.79
C ILE A 146 -9.40 -5.79 -21.80
N TYR A 147 -9.14 -5.62 -20.50
CA TYR A 147 -10.18 -5.76 -19.48
C TYR A 147 -11.35 -4.80 -19.71
N LYS A 148 -11.05 -3.52 -20.01
CA LYS A 148 -12.07 -2.53 -20.33
C LYS A 148 -12.83 -2.84 -21.61
N LEU A 149 -12.18 -3.44 -22.60
CA LEU A 149 -12.82 -3.90 -23.82
C LEU A 149 -13.78 -5.07 -23.55
N ASP A 150 -13.42 -6.00 -22.68
CA ASP A 150 -14.21 -7.20 -22.37
C ASP A 150 -15.42 -6.91 -21.47
N THR A 151 -15.20 -6.19 -20.37
CA THR A 151 -16.20 -6.06 -19.29
C THR A 151 -16.82 -4.67 -19.19
N GLY A 152 -16.11 -3.61 -19.60
CA GLY A 152 -16.52 -2.21 -19.44
C GLY A 152 -16.76 -1.75 -17.99
N SER A 153 -16.49 -2.58 -16.98
CA SER A 153 -16.86 -2.36 -15.57
C SER A 153 -15.75 -1.66 -14.77
N SER A 154 -15.94 -1.46 -13.46
CA SER A 154 -14.96 -0.78 -12.59
C SER A 154 -13.60 -1.48 -12.60
N MET A 155 -12.49 -0.72 -12.51
CA MET A 155 -11.15 -1.30 -12.43
C MET A 155 -10.92 -2.20 -11.21
N ALA A 156 -11.78 -2.08 -10.18
CA ALA A 156 -11.71 -2.88 -8.97
C ALA A 156 -11.90 -4.40 -9.20
N ALA A 157 -12.63 -4.77 -10.27
CA ALA A 157 -12.86 -6.18 -10.59
C ALA A 157 -11.82 -6.73 -11.58
N PHE A 158 -10.72 -6.00 -11.83
CA PHE A 158 -9.65 -6.46 -12.70
C PHE A 158 -8.97 -7.70 -12.14
N GLU A 159 -8.69 -7.73 -10.83
CA GLU A 159 -7.94 -8.83 -10.22
C GLU A 159 -8.69 -10.15 -10.34
N ASP A 160 -9.98 -10.15 -9.97
CA ASP A 160 -10.89 -11.29 -10.12
C ASP A 160 -11.04 -11.71 -11.59
N TRP A 161 -11.24 -10.76 -12.50
CA TRP A 161 -11.33 -11.08 -13.92
C TRP A 161 -10.04 -11.70 -14.46
N CYS A 162 -8.89 -11.18 -14.04
CA CYS A 162 -7.58 -11.63 -14.48
C CYS A 162 -7.27 -13.06 -13.99
N SER A 163 -7.91 -13.54 -12.92
CA SER A 163 -7.75 -14.93 -12.44
C SER A 163 -8.31 -15.95 -13.44
N GLY A 164 -9.43 -15.62 -14.09
CA GLY A 164 -10.17 -16.52 -14.99
C GLY A 164 -9.86 -16.38 -16.48
N VAL A 165 -8.90 -15.55 -16.87
CA VAL A 165 -8.52 -15.34 -18.29
C VAL A 165 -7.05 -15.62 -18.59
N TYR A 166 -6.77 -15.96 -19.84
CA TYR A 166 -5.41 -16.06 -20.35
C TYR A 166 -4.92 -14.71 -20.90
N LEU A 167 -3.76 -14.26 -20.43
CA LEU A 167 -3.03 -13.09 -20.89
C LEU A 167 -1.54 -13.40 -20.78
N LYS A 168 -0.73 -13.19 -21.84
CA LYS A 168 0.70 -13.56 -21.82
C LYS A 168 1.43 -12.69 -20.78
N ASN A 169 2.27 -13.31 -19.95
CA ASN A 169 3.03 -12.61 -18.92
C ASN A 169 2.15 -11.72 -18.01
N SER A 170 0.92 -12.15 -17.72
CA SER A 170 0.02 -11.40 -16.84
C SER A 170 0.47 -11.42 -15.39
N LYS A 171 0.26 -10.29 -14.73
CA LYS A 171 0.37 -10.11 -13.29
C LYS A 171 -1.04 -9.85 -12.77
N LEU A 172 -1.37 -10.41 -11.61
CA LEU A 172 -2.54 -9.99 -10.86
C LEU A 172 -2.21 -8.62 -10.28
N LEU A 173 -3.01 -7.61 -10.64
CA LEU A 173 -2.81 -6.23 -10.20
C LEU A 173 -3.91 -5.91 -9.21
N THR A 174 -3.53 -5.49 -8.01
CA THR A 174 -4.46 -5.01 -6.99
C THR A 174 -4.99 -3.61 -7.34
N ASP A 175 -6.12 -3.22 -6.78
CA ASP A 175 -6.74 -1.90 -6.97
C ASP A 175 -5.77 -0.74 -6.71
N GLN A 176 -5.00 -0.87 -5.62
CA GLN A 176 -3.96 0.08 -5.25
C GLN A 176 -2.91 0.18 -6.36
N ARG A 177 -2.46 -0.96 -6.89
CA ARG A 177 -1.45 -0.99 -7.94
C ARG A 177 -1.96 -0.40 -9.25
N ILE A 178 -3.22 -0.69 -9.62
CA ILE A 178 -3.86 -0.09 -10.78
C ILE A 178 -3.92 1.44 -10.63
N SER A 179 -4.32 1.91 -9.45
CA SER A 179 -4.36 3.35 -9.14
C SER A 179 -2.99 4.01 -9.28
N GLU A 180 -1.92 3.38 -8.78
CA GLU A 180 -0.54 3.86 -8.96
C GLU A 180 -0.08 3.90 -10.42
N ILE A 181 -0.45 2.89 -11.22
CA ILE A 181 -0.12 2.82 -12.64
C ILE A 181 -0.82 3.96 -13.37
N LEU A 182 -2.13 4.12 -13.18
CA LEU A 182 -2.90 5.16 -13.84
C LEU A 182 -2.47 6.57 -13.40
N ALA A 183 -2.13 6.77 -12.14
CA ALA A 183 -1.64 8.05 -11.63
C ALA A 183 -0.28 8.47 -12.21
N LYS A 184 0.52 7.52 -12.71
CA LYS A 184 1.81 7.80 -13.37
C LYS A 184 1.66 8.18 -14.84
N VAL A 185 0.52 7.89 -15.45
CA VAL A 185 0.28 8.25 -16.85
C VAL A 185 -0.03 9.75 -16.93
N SER A 186 0.87 10.51 -17.56
CA SER A 186 0.66 11.94 -17.78
C SER A 186 -0.01 12.23 -19.12
N VAL A 187 -0.55 13.45 -19.27
CA VAL A 187 -1.08 13.94 -20.56
C VAL A 187 0.01 13.92 -21.63
N GLN A 188 1.26 14.26 -21.28
CA GLN A 188 2.39 14.24 -22.21
C GLN A 188 2.69 12.83 -22.73
N ASP A 189 2.56 11.81 -21.86
CA ASP A 189 2.74 10.41 -22.27
C ASP A 189 1.65 9.98 -23.25
N PHE A 190 0.41 10.39 -22.98
CA PHE A 190 -0.74 10.12 -23.84
C PHE A 190 -0.55 10.77 -25.22
N GLU A 191 -0.22 12.05 -25.26
CA GLU A 191 0.08 12.77 -26.51
C GLU A 191 1.23 12.11 -27.28
N LYS A 192 2.31 11.74 -26.59
CA LYS A 192 3.46 11.06 -27.19
C LYS A 192 3.06 9.72 -27.80
N PHE A 193 2.26 8.93 -27.10
CA PHE A 193 1.77 7.64 -27.60
C PHE A 193 0.97 7.80 -28.90
N PHE A 194 -0.01 8.70 -28.95
CA PHE A 194 -0.82 8.92 -30.15
C PHE A 194 -0.01 9.57 -31.28
N LEU A 195 0.88 10.51 -30.97
CA LEU A 195 1.76 11.14 -31.95
C LEU A 195 2.70 10.12 -32.62
N ASN A 196 3.30 9.21 -31.85
CA ASN A 196 4.17 8.16 -32.39
C ASN A 196 3.39 7.26 -33.36
N ARG A 197 2.19 6.82 -32.96
CA ARG A 197 1.32 5.99 -33.81
C ARG A 197 0.89 6.72 -35.07
N HIS A 198 0.56 8.00 -34.95
CA HIS A 198 0.21 8.85 -36.08
C HIS A 198 1.36 8.98 -37.08
N LYS A 199 2.57 9.26 -36.59
CA LYS A 199 3.80 9.32 -37.41
C LYS A 199 4.09 8.00 -38.11
N ALA A 200 3.96 6.88 -37.39
CA ALA A 200 4.16 5.55 -37.97
C ALA A 200 3.16 5.27 -39.11
N LYS A 201 1.89 5.66 -38.93
CA LYS A 201 0.87 5.51 -39.98
C LYS A 201 1.12 6.42 -41.19
N LEU A 202 1.60 7.64 -41.00
CA LEU A 202 1.99 8.54 -42.10
C LEU A 202 3.17 8.00 -42.92
N GLN A 203 4.06 7.21 -42.31
CA GLN A 203 5.16 6.58 -43.04
C GLN A 203 4.72 5.34 -43.82
N GLU A 204 3.71 4.62 -43.31
CA GLU A 204 3.19 3.39 -43.93
C GLU A 204 2.23 3.70 -45.10
N ASP A 205 1.37 4.71 -44.96
CA ASP A 205 0.34 5.04 -45.94
C ASP A 205 0.53 6.44 -46.53
N ARG A 206 0.46 6.55 -47.86
CA ARG A 206 0.57 7.83 -48.59
C ARG A 206 -0.71 8.67 -48.53
N LYS A 207 -1.85 8.10 -48.10
CA LYS A 207 -3.11 8.84 -47.91
C LYS A 207 -3.77 8.45 -46.60
N LEU A 208 -3.67 9.32 -45.60
CA LEU A 208 -4.36 9.16 -44.33
C LEU A 208 -5.73 9.86 -44.36
N SER A 209 -6.77 9.14 -43.95
CA SER A 209 -8.12 9.71 -43.78
C SER A 209 -8.34 10.07 -42.31
N TYR A 210 -8.93 11.23 -42.05
CA TYR A 210 -9.26 11.69 -40.71
C TYR A 210 -10.78 11.72 -40.54
N ALA A 211 -11.26 11.12 -39.46
CA ALA A 211 -12.62 11.32 -38.96
C ALA A 211 -12.52 12.27 -37.77
N LEU A 212 -13.11 13.47 -37.91
CA LEU A 212 -13.13 14.49 -36.88
C LEU A 212 -14.59 14.63 -36.42
N ASP A 213 -14.82 14.39 -35.14
CA ASP A 213 -16.11 14.56 -34.48
C ASP A 213 -15.92 15.29 -33.16
N ASN A 214 -16.89 16.11 -32.78
CA ASN A 214 -16.88 16.83 -31.51
C ASN A 214 -17.72 16.06 -30.51
N THR A 215 -17.13 15.64 -29.39
CA THR A 215 -17.83 14.94 -28.32
C THR A 215 -17.78 15.74 -27.03
N SER A 216 -18.90 15.80 -26.30
CA SER A 216 -18.96 16.39 -24.97
C SER A 216 -18.92 15.27 -23.93
N ILE A 217 -17.96 15.32 -23.00
CA ILE A 217 -17.89 14.41 -21.85
C ILE A 217 -18.64 15.08 -20.70
N SER A 218 -19.73 14.47 -20.24
CA SER A 218 -20.45 14.96 -19.07
C SER A 218 -19.73 14.53 -17.77
N THR A 219 -19.55 15.47 -16.85
CA THR A 219 -19.01 15.21 -15.51
C THR A 219 -19.80 15.99 -14.47
N TYR A 220 -19.98 15.39 -13.30
CA TYR A 220 -20.57 16.04 -12.12
C TYR A 220 -19.51 16.36 -11.07
N SER A 221 -18.23 16.16 -11.39
CA SER A 221 -17.13 16.38 -10.46
C SER A 221 -16.76 17.85 -10.37
N GLU A 222 -16.83 18.42 -9.17
CA GLU A 222 -16.44 19.83 -8.91
C GLU A 222 -14.92 20.03 -8.87
N THR A 223 -14.14 18.94 -8.95
CA THR A 223 -12.67 18.95 -8.79
C THR A 223 -11.90 18.90 -10.11
N ILE A 224 -12.58 18.82 -11.26
CA ILE A 224 -11.93 18.80 -12.57
C ILE A 224 -11.90 20.25 -13.08
N GLU A 225 -10.74 20.90 -13.01
CA GLU A 225 -10.59 22.32 -13.38
C GLU A 225 -10.94 22.59 -14.86
N ASP A 226 -10.69 21.63 -15.75
CA ASP A 226 -10.97 21.74 -17.19
C ASP A 226 -12.43 21.43 -17.57
N ALA A 227 -13.30 21.14 -16.58
CA ALA A 227 -14.71 20.86 -16.83
C ALA A 227 -15.50 22.17 -16.99
N GLU A 228 -15.67 22.60 -18.24
CA GLU A 228 -16.50 23.75 -18.58
C GLU A 228 -17.88 23.34 -19.10
N PHE A 229 -18.86 24.22 -18.90
CA PHE A 229 -20.22 24.03 -19.41
C PHE A 229 -20.22 24.11 -20.95
N GLY A 230 -20.36 22.97 -21.62
CA GLY A 230 -20.49 22.92 -23.07
C GLY A 230 -21.89 23.33 -23.54
N TYR A 231 -21.98 24.31 -24.45
CA TYR A 231 -23.19 24.57 -25.21
C TYR A 231 -23.24 23.63 -26.40
N ALA A 232 -24.09 22.60 -26.35
CA ALA A 232 -24.38 21.79 -27.52
C ALA A 232 -25.04 22.67 -28.58
N LYS A 233 -24.33 22.95 -29.68
CA LYS A 233 -24.93 23.60 -30.85
C LYS A 233 -25.74 22.54 -31.59
N THR A 234 -27.07 22.59 -31.42
CA THR A 234 -28.04 21.94 -32.30
C THR A 234 -27.96 22.48 -33.72
#